data_AF-A0A8H6HA33-F1
#
_entry.id   AF-A0A8H6HA33-F1
#
_cell.length_a   1.000
_cell.length_b   1.000
_cell.length_c   1.000
_cell.angle_alpha   90.00
_cell.angle_beta   90.00
_cell.angle_gamma   90.00
#
_symmetry.space_group_name_H-M   'P 1'
#
loop_
_entity.id
_entity.type
_entity.pdbx_description
1 polymer ?
#
loop_
_entity_poly.entity_id
_entity_poly.type
_entity_poly.pdbx_seq_one_letter_code
_entity_poly.pdbx_strand_id
1 'polypeptide(L)'
;MILNMNKPKGEQATLQQIHAAVKSDRSLDDLSKEELEMIVARLEEKRKLKHVDCPRSGSVQLDALNKQTGLVGFAFIGPSNINSTIVSAMASTQNTLTFVEDVVKMALVKVTDKFELWACTQDKSGPDTLRTMQAKSCKIVLTGLIEKLGVKTTQMSWKHYEQDIIAKHGIYLEGWPDGIAIRSPYEITTMAEMRAVYEALEVGCCRWSRKVAVLGAQTGAQRKRKMRSDKGIPKVSKKKSWVNRDGDR
;
A
#
# COMPACT_ATOMS: atom_id res chain seq x y z
N MET A 1 31.26 -13.92 22.18
CA MET A 1 31.02 -12.60 21.58
C MET A 1 29.52 -12.36 21.41
N ILE A 2 28.92 -11.38 22.11
CA ILE A 2 27.46 -11.14 22.10
C ILE A 2 27.16 -9.68 21.71
N LEU A 3 27.24 -9.38 20.41
CA LEU A 3 27.12 -8.01 19.85
C LEU A 3 25.76 -7.34 20.03
N ASN A 4 24.72 -8.12 20.33
CA ASN A 4 23.33 -7.64 20.42
C ASN A 4 22.79 -7.64 21.86
N MET A 5 23.59 -7.98 22.86
CA MET A 5 23.10 -8.14 24.24
C MET A 5 22.72 -6.82 24.91
N ASN A 6 23.35 -5.72 24.50
CA ASN A 6 23.15 -4.38 25.07
C ASN A 6 22.39 -3.43 24.13
N LYS A 7 21.86 -3.92 23.01
CA LYS A 7 21.08 -3.10 22.08
C LYS A 7 19.61 -3.10 22.49
N PRO A 8 18.90 -1.97 22.33
CA PRO A 8 17.47 -1.89 22.62
C PRO A 8 16.69 -2.88 21.75
N LYS A 9 15.55 -3.35 22.27
CA LYS A 9 14.71 -4.36 21.62
C LYS A 9 14.27 -3.86 20.23
N GLY A 10 14.75 -4.51 19.17
CA GLY A 10 14.47 -4.15 17.77
C GLY A 10 15.68 -3.63 16.99
N GLU A 11 16.79 -3.33 17.65
CA GLU A 11 18.03 -2.89 17.01
C GLU A 11 19.05 -4.03 16.96
N GLN A 12 19.67 -4.25 15.80
CA GLN A 12 20.68 -5.29 15.59
C GLN A 12 22.00 -4.69 15.13
N ALA A 13 23.12 -5.35 15.41
CA ALA A 13 24.41 -5.02 14.82
C ALA A 13 24.33 -5.12 13.29
N THR A 14 24.86 -4.11 12.61
CA THR A 14 24.95 -4.17 11.14
C THR A 14 25.95 -5.23 10.73
N LEU A 15 25.81 -5.73 9.51
CA LEU A 15 26.68 -6.78 8.97
C LEU A 15 28.16 -6.34 8.96
N GLN A 16 28.41 -5.06 8.72
CA GLN A 16 29.74 -4.45 8.83
C GLN A 16 30.28 -4.44 10.27
N GLN A 17 29.44 -4.14 11.26
CA GLN A 17 29.84 -4.18 12.68
C GLN A 17 30.14 -5.61 13.12
N ILE A 18 29.37 -6.58 12.64
CA ILE A 18 29.61 -8.00 12.90
C ILE A 18 30.96 -8.42 12.29
N HIS A 19 31.21 -8.08 11.02
CA HIS A 19 32.47 -8.40 10.35
C HIS A 19 33.68 -7.74 11.03
N ALA A 20 33.58 -6.46 11.38
CA ALA A 20 34.65 -5.74 12.06
C ALA A 20 34.97 -6.38 13.41
N ALA A 21 33.94 -6.74 14.16
CA ALA A 21 34.11 -7.28 15.49
C ALA A 21 34.61 -8.75 15.46
N VAL A 22 34.23 -9.54 14.45
CA VAL A 22 34.80 -10.88 14.19
C VAL A 22 36.27 -10.77 13.80
N LYS A 23 36.64 -9.79 12.98
CA LYS A 23 38.03 -9.55 12.56
C LYS A 23 38.94 -9.07 13.70
N SER A 24 38.38 -8.48 14.75
CA SER A 24 39.12 -8.07 15.94
C SER A 24 39.17 -9.12 17.05
N ASP A 25 38.47 -10.26 16.88
CA ASP A 25 38.40 -11.31 17.89
C ASP A 25 39.64 -12.21 17.80
N ARG A 26 40.63 -11.91 18.64
CA ARG A 26 41.91 -12.64 18.76
C ARG A 26 41.73 -14.13 19.06
N SER A 27 40.58 -14.54 19.61
CA SER A 27 40.28 -15.96 19.87
C SER A 27 39.98 -16.77 18.61
N LEU A 28 39.75 -16.10 17.47
CA LEU A 28 39.50 -16.73 16.18
C LEU A 28 40.74 -16.78 15.27
N ASP A 29 41.81 -16.06 15.62
CA ASP A 29 43.04 -16.00 14.81
C ASP A 29 43.92 -17.25 14.95
N ASP A 30 43.85 -17.94 16.10
CA ASP A 30 44.68 -19.11 16.43
C ASP A 30 43.90 -20.45 16.35
N LEU A 31 42.84 -20.52 15.55
CA LEU A 31 42.05 -21.76 15.40
C LEU A 31 42.84 -22.81 14.63
N SER A 32 43.01 -23.98 15.24
CA SER A 32 43.54 -25.15 14.54
C SER A 32 42.57 -25.62 13.46
N LYS A 33 43.08 -26.33 12.45
CA LYS A 33 42.27 -26.84 11.34
C LYS A 33 41.12 -27.74 11.83
N GLU A 34 41.36 -28.52 12.88
CA GLU A 34 40.41 -29.43 13.50
C GLU A 34 39.26 -28.68 14.21
N GLU A 35 39.58 -27.58 14.90
CA GLU A 35 38.56 -26.73 15.54
C GLU A 35 37.71 -26.01 14.49
N LEU A 36 38.30 -25.58 13.38
CA LEU A 36 37.58 -24.97 12.27
C LEU A 36 36.61 -25.96 11.62
N GLU A 37 37.05 -27.19 11.36
CA GLU A 37 36.18 -28.27 10.86
C GLU A 37 35.07 -28.61 11.84
N MET A 38 35.34 -28.62 13.15
CA MET A 38 34.33 -28.82 14.19
C MET A 38 33.30 -27.68 14.23
N ILE A 39 33.74 -26.42 14.09
CA ILE A 39 32.85 -25.26 14.04
C ILE A 39 31.99 -25.31 12.77
N VAL A 40 32.57 -25.64 11.61
CA VAL A 40 31.83 -25.81 10.36
C VAL A 40 30.82 -26.93 10.48
N ALA A 41 31.20 -28.10 10.99
CA ALA A 41 30.29 -29.22 11.22
C ALA A 41 29.14 -28.84 12.18
N ARG A 42 29.45 -28.13 13.27
CA ARG A 42 28.43 -27.63 14.22
C ARG A 42 27.52 -26.59 13.59
N LEU A 43 28.02 -25.74 12.69
CA LEU A 43 27.21 -24.78 11.93
C LEU A 43 26.34 -25.48 10.89
N GLU A 44 26.86 -26.50 10.21
CA GLU A 44 26.11 -27.34 9.28
C GLU A 44 25.03 -28.14 10.00
N GLU A 45 25.31 -28.70 11.17
CA GLU A 45 24.34 -29.38 12.02
C GLU A 45 23.25 -28.40 12.48
N LYS A 46 23.62 -27.20 12.95
CA LYS A 46 22.65 -26.13 13.26
C LYS A 46 21.86 -25.67 12.05
N ARG A 47 22.45 -25.64 10.86
CA ARG A 47 21.75 -25.34 9.60
C ARG A 47 20.79 -26.47 9.24
N LYS A 48 21.19 -27.74 9.39
CA LYS A 48 20.33 -28.92 9.20
C LYS A 48 19.16 -28.89 10.20
N LEU A 49 19.39 -28.58 11.48
CA LEU A 49 18.36 -28.39 12.50
C LEU A 49 17.42 -27.20 12.22
N LYS A 50 17.91 -26.15 11.54
CA LYS A 50 17.07 -25.03 11.06
C LYS A 50 16.31 -25.35 9.76
N HIS A 51 16.82 -26.31 8.98
CA HIS A 51 16.19 -26.81 7.76
C HIS A 51 15.21 -27.97 8.03
N VAL A 52 15.22 -28.51 9.26
CA VAL A 52 14.09 -29.25 9.82
C VAL A 52 13.01 -28.22 10.09
N ASP A 53 11.95 -28.27 9.29
CA ASP A 53 10.64 -27.64 9.47
C ASP A 53 10.55 -26.75 10.71
N CYS A 54 10.52 -25.42 10.49
CA CYS A 54 10.01 -24.49 11.50
C CYS A 54 8.75 -25.12 12.10
N PRO A 55 8.70 -25.34 13.42
CA PRO A 55 7.88 -26.39 13.97
C PRO A 55 6.42 -26.20 13.58
N ARG A 56 5.80 -27.32 13.19
CA ARG A 56 4.35 -27.59 13.15
C ARG A 56 3.55 -27.10 14.38
N SER A 57 4.21 -26.46 15.35
CA SER A 57 3.63 -25.80 16.52
C SER A 57 2.53 -24.79 16.16
N GLY A 58 2.69 -24.03 15.07
CA GLY A 58 1.66 -23.10 14.61
C GLY A 58 0.39 -23.79 14.11
N SER A 59 0.52 -24.89 13.36
CA SER A 59 -0.62 -25.65 12.84
C SER A 59 -1.38 -26.37 13.97
N VAL A 60 -0.66 -26.93 14.93
CA VAL A 60 -1.27 -27.58 16.11
C VAL A 60 -2.12 -26.59 16.93
N GLN A 61 -1.70 -25.34 17.04
CA GLN A 61 -2.47 -24.31 17.76
C GLN A 61 -3.72 -23.86 17.00
N LEU A 62 -3.64 -23.68 15.67
CA LEU A 62 -4.82 -23.32 14.87
C LEU A 62 -5.85 -24.45 14.83
N ASP A 63 -5.41 -25.71 14.75
CA ASP A 63 -6.33 -26.86 14.78
C ASP A 63 -7.02 -27.01 16.15
N ALA A 64 -6.31 -26.74 17.24
CA ALA A 64 -6.92 -26.71 18.58
C ALA A 64 -7.97 -25.58 18.69
N LEU A 65 -7.65 -24.39 18.15
CA LEU A 65 -8.57 -23.25 18.12
C LEU A 65 -9.82 -23.55 17.28
N ASN A 66 -9.64 -24.20 16.12
CA ASN A 66 -10.74 -24.69 15.28
C ASN A 66 -11.67 -25.62 16.06
N LYS A 67 -11.11 -26.60 16.78
CA LYS A 67 -11.91 -27.55 17.59
C LYS A 67 -12.70 -26.89 18.71
N GLN A 68 -12.17 -25.83 19.33
CA GLN A 68 -12.83 -25.15 20.46
C GLN A 68 -13.87 -24.12 20.01
N THR A 69 -13.64 -23.44 18.90
CA THR A 69 -14.42 -22.25 18.50
C THR A 69 -15.12 -22.38 17.16
N GLY A 70 -14.78 -23.41 16.37
CA GLY A 70 -15.19 -23.52 14.98
C GLY A 70 -14.44 -22.58 14.03
N LEU A 71 -13.38 -21.89 14.50
CA LEU A 71 -12.62 -20.96 13.67
C LEU A 71 -11.89 -21.66 12.53
N VAL A 72 -12.11 -21.20 11.31
CA VAL A 72 -11.42 -21.66 10.10
C VAL A 72 -10.49 -20.55 9.63
N GLY A 73 -9.21 -20.84 9.45
CA GLY A 73 -8.24 -19.81 9.10
C GLY A 73 -6.86 -20.35 8.74
N PHE A 74 -6.07 -19.49 8.12
CA PHE A 74 -4.66 -19.74 7.85
C PHE A 74 -3.85 -18.49 8.21
N ALA A 75 -2.56 -18.69 8.49
CA ALA A 75 -1.61 -17.66 8.83
C ALA A 75 -0.31 -17.87 8.07
N PHE A 76 0.25 -16.78 7.57
CA PHE A 76 1.60 -16.73 7.01
C PHE A 76 2.50 -15.97 7.98
N ILE A 77 3.68 -16.52 8.22
CA ILE A 77 4.73 -15.90 8.99
C ILE A 77 5.94 -15.87 8.07
N GLY A 78 6.52 -14.69 7.84
CA GLY A 78 7.66 -14.54 6.96
C GLY A 78 8.61 -13.47 7.46
N PRO A 79 9.85 -13.44 6.95
CA PRO A 79 10.79 -12.39 7.28
C PRO A 79 10.28 -11.03 6.78
N SER A 80 10.41 -10.00 7.62
CA SER A 80 10.06 -8.62 7.25
C SER A 80 11.22 -7.87 6.58
N ASN A 81 12.35 -8.55 6.35
CA ASN A 81 13.54 -7.97 5.74
C ASN A 81 14.44 -9.06 5.16
N ILE A 82 15.18 -8.72 4.11
CA ILE A 82 16.06 -9.64 3.38
C ILE A 82 17.22 -10.20 4.21
N ASN A 83 17.58 -9.54 5.30
CA ASN A 83 18.67 -9.96 6.19
C ASN A 83 18.18 -10.88 7.32
N SER A 84 16.87 -11.12 7.40
CA SER A 84 16.29 -11.98 8.43
C SER A 84 16.68 -13.43 8.17
N THR A 85 17.04 -14.14 9.23
CA THR A 85 17.32 -15.59 9.17
C THR A 85 16.08 -16.43 9.50
N ILE A 86 14.92 -15.79 9.64
CA ILE A 86 13.63 -16.45 9.88
C ILE A 86 13.16 -17.05 8.56
N VAL A 87 12.90 -18.36 8.58
CA VAL A 87 12.29 -19.06 7.45
C VAL A 87 10.78 -18.83 7.51
N SER A 88 10.18 -18.58 6.34
CA SER A 88 8.72 -18.46 6.25
C SER A 88 8.03 -19.74 6.71
N ALA A 89 6.99 -19.58 7.50
CA ALA A 89 6.18 -20.65 8.06
C ALA A 89 4.71 -20.39 7.79
N MET A 90 3.96 -21.49 7.75
CA MET A 90 2.53 -21.49 7.48
C MET A 90 1.83 -22.32 8.53
N ALA A 91 0.67 -21.83 8.95
CA ALA A 91 -0.27 -22.58 9.75
C ALA A 91 -1.65 -22.47 9.10
N SER A 92 -2.41 -23.55 9.07
CA SER A 92 -3.71 -23.59 8.39
C SER A 92 -4.60 -24.61 9.07
N THR A 93 -5.88 -24.29 9.28
CA THR A 93 -6.88 -25.27 9.70
C THR A 93 -7.23 -26.19 8.53
N GLN A 94 -7.71 -27.40 8.83
CA GLN A 94 -8.19 -28.33 7.82
C GLN A 94 -9.20 -27.66 6.85
N ASN A 95 -9.06 -27.92 5.54
CA ASN A 95 -9.86 -27.36 4.42
C ASN A 95 -9.58 -25.90 4.00
N THR A 96 -8.70 -25.15 4.67
CA THR A 96 -8.36 -23.80 4.19
C THR A 96 -7.42 -23.81 2.97
N LEU A 97 -6.61 -24.87 2.83
CA LEU A 97 -5.74 -25.06 1.67
C LEU A 97 -6.54 -25.09 0.36
N THR A 98 -7.64 -25.86 0.35
CA THR A 98 -8.51 -25.99 -0.83
C THR A 98 -9.22 -24.68 -1.15
N PHE A 99 -9.64 -23.89 -0.14
CA PHE A 99 -10.19 -22.55 -0.39
C PHE A 99 -9.23 -21.64 -1.16
N VAL A 100 -7.95 -21.61 -0.78
CA VAL A 100 -6.99 -20.72 -1.46
C VAL A 100 -6.74 -21.21 -2.90
N GLU A 101 -6.62 -22.51 -3.10
CA GLU A 101 -6.47 -23.08 -4.45
C GLU A 101 -7.71 -22.87 -5.32
N ASP A 102 -8.92 -23.01 -4.75
CA ASP A 102 -10.17 -22.90 -5.48
C ASP A 102 -10.61 -21.46 -5.73
N VAL A 103 -10.34 -20.53 -4.82
CA VAL A 103 -10.81 -19.13 -4.89
C VAL A 103 -9.71 -18.19 -5.36
N VAL A 104 -8.51 -18.27 -4.78
CA VAL A 104 -7.37 -17.43 -5.17
C VAL A 104 -6.70 -17.97 -6.44
N LYS A 105 -6.98 -19.22 -6.83
CA LYS A 105 -6.41 -19.89 -8.01
C LYS A 105 -4.88 -19.93 -7.96
N MET A 106 -4.34 -20.10 -6.75
CA MET A 106 -2.90 -20.13 -6.50
C MET A 106 -2.57 -21.12 -5.39
N ALA A 107 -1.52 -21.92 -5.58
CA ALA A 107 -0.99 -22.78 -4.54
C ALA A 107 -0.57 -21.95 -3.32
N LEU A 108 -0.89 -22.42 -2.12
CA LEU A 108 -0.69 -21.63 -0.89
C LEU A 108 0.79 -21.29 -0.63
N VAL A 109 1.72 -22.16 -1.05
CA VAL A 109 3.17 -21.90 -1.00
C VAL A 109 3.52 -20.67 -1.83
N LYS A 110 2.98 -20.54 -3.04
CA LYS A 110 3.22 -19.36 -3.91
C LYS A 110 2.65 -18.07 -3.32
N VAL A 111 1.53 -18.17 -2.59
CA VAL A 111 0.97 -17.03 -1.85
C VAL A 111 1.94 -16.60 -0.75
N THR A 112 2.54 -17.57 -0.05
CA THR A 112 3.56 -17.33 0.99
C THR A 112 4.79 -16.63 0.40
N ASP A 113 5.33 -17.13 -0.72
CA ASP A 113 6.49 -16.53 -1.38
C ASP A 113 6.20 -15.09 -1.82
N LYS A 114 5.01 -14.84 -2.36
CA LYS A 114 4.59 -13.48 -2.76
C LYS A 114 4.41 -12.57 -1.57
N PHE A 115 3.88 -13.08 -0.47
CA PHE A 115 3.73 -12.34 0.77
C PHE A 115 5.10 -11.99 1.37
N GLU A 116 6.04 -12.94 1.41
CA GLU A 116 7.42 -12.70 1.85
C GLU A 116 8.12 -11.67 0.96
N LEU A 117 8.01 -11.81 -0.35
CA LEU A 117 8.57 -10.85 -1.29
C LEU A 117 7.98 -9.45 -1.06
N TRP A 118 6.66 -9.34 -0.90
CA TRP A 118 6.00 -8.09 -0.56
C TRP A 118 6.50 -7.52 0.78
N ALA A 119 6.60 -8.35 1.82
CA ALA A 119 7.06 -7.94 3.14
C ALA A 119 8.53 -7.49 3.16
N CYS A 120 9.39 -8.10 2.32
CA CYS A 120 10.79 -7.73 2.18
C CYS A 120 11.02 -6.52 1.28
N THR A 121 10.11 -6.27 0.32
CA THR A 121 10.15 -5.11 -0.59
C THR A 121 9.39 -3.91 -0.05
N GLN A 122 8.60 -4.09 1.01
CA GLN A 122 8.23 -3.00 1.88
C GLN A 122 9.53 -2.45 2.43
N ASP A 123 10.03 -1.39 1.78
CA ASP A 123 11.01 -0.51 2.37
C ASP A 123 10.56 -0.33 3.81
N LYS A 124 11.44 -0.59 4.77
CA LYS A 124 11.27 -0.07 6.12
C LYS A 124 11.28 1.44 5.91
N SER A 125 10.14 1.99 5.51
CA SER A 125 9.98 3.41 5.28
C SER A 125 10.47 3.98 6.57
N GLY A 126 11.55 4.77 6.48
CA GLY A 126 12.07 5.47 7.64
C GLY A 126 10.92 6.15 8.38
N PRO A 127 11.14 6.57 9.63
CA PRO A 127 10.09 7.18 10.45
C PRO A 127 9.21 8.09 9.60
N ASP A 128 7.89 7.88 9.64
CA ASP A 128 6.97 8.52 8.71
C ASP A 128 7.27 10.02 8.65
N THR A 129 7.78 10.45 7.50
CA THR A 129 8.07 11.85 7.23
C THR A 129 6.78 12.53 6.82
N LEU A 130 6.71 13.86 6.98
CA LEU A 130 5.57 14.64 6.49
C LEU A 130 5.27 14.31 5.02
N ARG A 131 6.30 14.27 4.18
CA ARG A 131 6.17 14.02 2.74
C ARG A 131 5.62 12.63 2.42
N THR A 132 6.06 11.59 3.15
CA THR A 132 5.57 10.22 2.93
C THR A 132 4.10 10.12 3.35
N MET A 133 3.70 10.75 4.46
CA MET A 133 2.30 10.77 4.91
C MET A 133 1.39 11.55 3.95
N GLN A 134 1.85 12.69 3.44
CA GLN A 134 1.14 13.46 2.42
C GLN A 134 0.90 12.62 1.16
N ALA A 135 1.93 11.93 0.67
CA ALA A 135 1.83 11.08 -0.51
C ALA A 135 0.87 9.90 -0.30
N LYS A 136 0.97 9.21 0.85
CA LYS A 136 0.05 8.12 1.21
C LYS A 136 -1.39 8.62 1.31
N SER A 137 -1.63 9.76 1.96
CA SER A 137 -2.97 10.34 2.13
C SER A 137 -3.59 10.75 0.80
N CYS A 138 -2.82 11.41 -0.08
CA CYS A 138 -3.25 11.72 -1.45
C CYS A 138 -3.65 10.46 -2.21
N LYS A 139 -2.87 9.38 -2.09
CA LYS A 139 -3.16 8.10 -2.72
C LYS A 139 -4.44 7.48 -2.17
N ILE A 140 -4.66 7.47 -0.86
CA ILE A 140 -5.88 6.93 -0.24
C ILE A 140 -7.11 7.70 -0.73
N VAL A 141 -7.06 9.04 -0.67
CA VAL A 141 -8.17 9.90 -1.13
C VAL A 141 -8.48 9.65 -2.60
N LEU A 142 -7.47 9.64 -3.48
CA LEU A 142 -7.67 9.43 -4.91
C LEU A 142 -8.21 8.03 -5.22
N THR A 143 -7.66 7.01 -4.57
CA THR A 143 -8.09 5.62 -4.76
C THR A 143 -9.55 5.45 -4.35
N GLY A 144 -9.92 5.95 -3.17
CA GLY A 144 -11.32 5.92 -2.72
C GLY A 144 -12.26 6.71 -3.63
N LEU A 145 -11.80 7.80 -4.24
CA LEU A 145 -12.58 8.58 -5.21
C LEU A 145 -12.85 7.77 -6.48
N ILE A 146 -11.79 7.16 -7.03
CA ILE A 146 -11.87 6.29 -8.21
C ILE A 146 -12.82 5.12 -7.96
N GLU A 147 -12.72 4.48 -6.79
CA GLU A 147 -13.59 3.38 -6.38
C GLU A 147 -15.06 3.80 -6.31
N LYS A 148 -15.35 4.97 -5.70
CA LYS A 148 -16.73 5.46 -5.59
C LYS A 148 -17.34 5.88 -6.92
N LEU A 149 -16.53 6.38 -7.85
CA LEU A 149 -17.00 6.81 -9.16
C LEU A 149 -16.99 5.70 -10.21
N GLY A 150 -16.18 4.66 -10.02
CA GLY A 150 -15.95 3.61 -11.03
C GLY A 150 -15.17 4.09 -12.25
N VAL A 151 -14.52 5.26 -12.20
CA VAL A 151 -13.82 5.87 -13.33
C VAL A 151 -12.33 6.00 -13.01
N LYS A 152 -11.50 5.17 -13.66
CA LYS A 152 -10.04 5.08 -13.44
C LYS A 152 -9.26 6.34 -13.78
N THR A 153 -9.79 7.18 -14.67
CA THR A 153 -9.14 8.41 -15.12
C THR A 153 -9.52 9.63 -14.29
N THR A 154 -10.24 9.44 -13.18
CA THR A 154 -10.62 10.55 -12.30
C THR A 154 -9.37 11.17 -11.68
N GLN A 155 -9.33 12.50 -11.64
CA GLN A 155 -8.34 13.27 -10.91
C GLN A 155 -9.02 14.05 -9.79
N MET A 156 -8.31 14.23 -8.67
CA MET A 156 -8.80 15.00 -7.53
C MET A 156 -8.62 16.49 -7.77
N SER A 157 -9.70 17.26 -7.71
CA SER A 157 -9.67 18.73 -7.80
C SER A 157 -9.85 19.34 -6.42
N TRP A 158 -8.74 19.71 -5.77
CA TRP A 158 -8.78 20.31 -4.43
C TRP A 158 -9.23 21.78 -4.46
N LYS A 159 -8.77 22.54 -5.45
CA LYS A 159 -9.11 23.98 -5.60
C LYS A 159 -10.58 24.23 -5.91
N HIS A 160 -11.23 23.29 -6.58
CA HIS A 160 -12.63 23.37 -6.97
C HIS A 160 -13.42 22.19 -6.39
N TYR A 161 -13.05 21.78 -5.17
CA TYR A 161 -13.62 20.60 -4.51
C TYR A 161 -15.15 20.62 -4.49
N GLU A 162 -15.75 21.76 -4.14
CA GLU A 162 -17.21 21.88 -4.09
C GLU A 162 -17.86 21.74 -5.46
N GLN A 163 -17.28 22.31 -6.52
CA GLN A 163 -17.88 22.29 -7.85
C GLN A 163 -17.61 20.96 -8.57
N ASP A 164 -16.34 20.54 -8.61
CA ASP A 164 -15.88 19.41 -9.40
C ASP A 164 -16.15 18.05 -8.74
N ILE A 165 -16.22 18.00 -7.42
CA ILE A 165 -16.47 16.76 -6.68
C ILE A 165 -17.88 16.74 -6.13
N ILE A 166 -18.25 17.71 -5.29
CA ILE A 166 -19.55 17.67 -4.60
C ILE A 166 -20.69 17.92 -5.58
N ALA A 167 -20.70 19.05 -6.29
CA ALA A 167 -21.82 19.43 -7.16
C ALA A 167 -21.95 18.50 -8.38
N LYS A 168 -20.80 18.13 -8.98
CA LYS A 168 -20.77 17.29 -10.18
C LYS A 168 -21.07 15.82 -9.90
N HIS A 169 -20.53 15.26 -8.81
CA HIS A 169 -20.62 13.82 -8.54
C HIS A 169 -21.51 13.47 -7.35
N GLY A 170 -21.95 14.44 -6.54
CA GLY A 170 -22.81 14.21 -5.39
C GLY A 170 -22.12 13.47 -4.25
N ILE A 171 -20.79 13.48 -4.20
CA ILE A 171 -19.98 12.81 -3.18
C ILE A 171 -19.09 13.81 -2.45
N TYR A 172 -18.77 13.51 -1.20
CA TYR A 172 -17.93 14.34 -0.34
C TYR A 172 -17.10 13.47 0.62
N LEU A 173 -16.08 14.05 1.22
CA LEU A 173 -15.25 13.43 2.26
C LEU A 173 -15.96 13.67 3.60
N GLU A 174 -16.53 12.60 4.13
CA GLU A 174 -17.11 12.57 5.47
C GLU A 174 -16.02 12.22 6.48
N GLY A 175 -16.08 12.78 7.69
CA GLY A 175 -15.14 12.46 8.77
C GLY A 175 -13.73 13.02 8.58
N TRP A 176 -13.58 14.11 7.82
CA TRP A 176 -12.35 14.89 7.80
C TRP A 176 -12.10 15.49 9.20
N PRO A 177 -10.86 15.51 9.73
CA PRO A 177 -10.61 15.97 11.09
C PRO A 177 -11.06 17.41 11.35
N ASP A 178 -11.66 17.63 12.52
CA ASP A 178 -12.12 18.95 12.94
C ASP A 178 -10.97 19.94 13.09
N GLY A 179 -11.22 21.20 12.71
CA GLY A 179 -10.21 22.27 12.77
C GLY A 179 -9.20 22.26 11.62
N ILE A 180 -9.21 21.25 10.75
CA ILE A 180 -8.36 21.20 9.55
C ILE A 180 -9.21 21.46 8.32
N ALA A 181 -8.93 22.53 7.59
CA ALA A 181 -9.62 22.81 6.33
C ALA A 181 -9.42 21.67 5.32
N ILE A 182 -10.48 21.31 4.59
CA ILE A 182 -10.39 20.32 3.51
C ILE A 182 -9.56 20.92 2.37
N ARG A 183 -8.35 20.41 2.20
CA ARG A 183 -7.38 20.86 1.19
C ARG A 183 -6.47 19.71 0.79
N SER A 184 -5.64 19.93 -0.22
CA SER A 184 -4.65 18.94 -0.64
C SER A 184 -3.77 18.54 0.55
N PRO A 185 -3.54 17.24 0.82
CA PRO A 185 -2.59 16.82 1.85
C PRO A 185 -1.21 17.46 1.69
N TYR A 186 -0.76 17.72 0.45
CA TYR A 186 0.51 18.42 0.20
C TYR A 186 0.54 19.88 0.68
N GLU A 187 -0.63 20.51 0.92
CA GLU A 187 -0.74 21.87 1.46
C GLU A 187 -0.76 21.88 3.00
N ILE A 188 -0.81 20.72 3.65
CA ILE A 188 -0.72 20.59 5.11
C ILE A 188 0.76 20.57 5.50
N THR A 189 1.22 21.65 6.14
CA THR A 189 2.64 21.85 6.49
C THR A 189 3.01 21.30 7.87
N THR A 190 2.01 21.12 8.75
CA THR A 190 2.24 20.70 10.13
C THR A 190 2.16 19.18 10.26
N MET A 191 3.15 18.57 10.90
CA MET A 191 3.19 17.11 11.12
C MET A 191 1.99 16.61 11.93
N ALA A 192 1.54 17.37 12.94
CA ALA A 192 0.39 17.01 13.77
C ALA A 192 -0.91 16.97 12.96
N GLU A 193 -1.18 17.99 12.14
CA GLU A 193 -2.34 18.03 11.25
C GLU A 193 -2.31 16.87 10.23
N MET A 194 -1.15 16.63 9.63
CA MET A 194 -0.99 15.56 8.65
C MET A 194 -1.17 14.18 9.27
N ARG A 195 -0.73 13.97 10.53
CA ARG A 195 -1.01 12.72 11.27
C ARG A 195 -2.49 12.51 11.48
N ALA A 196 -3.21 13.54 11.98
CA ALA A 196 -4.65 13.44 12.19
C ALA A 196 -5.41 13.10 10.89
N VAL A 197 -5.05 13.73 9.77
CA VAL A 197 -5.64 13.43 8.46
C VAL A 197 -5.32 12.02 7.99
N TYR A 198 -4.06 11.60 8.09
CA TYR A 198 -3.64 10.27 7.66
C TYR A 198 -4.31 9.16 8.49
N GLU A 199 -4.32 9.28 9.81
CA GLU A 199 -4.95 8.31 10.72
C GLU A 199 -6.46 8.21 10.46
N ALA A 200 -7.15 9.34 10.27
CA ALA A 200 -8.57 9.34 9.93
C ALA A 200 -8.84 8.60 8.61
N LEU A 201 -7.99 8.79 7.59
CA LEU A 201 -8.09 8.10 6.31
C LEU A 201 -7.74 6.60 6.41
N GLU A 202 -6.69 6.24 7.14
CA GLU A 202 -6.20 4.86 7.28
C GLU A 202 -7.17 3.99 8.08
N VAL A 203 -7.73 4.52 9.16
CA VAL A 203 -8.74 3.83 9.99
C VAL A 203 -10.11 3.79 9.30
N GLY A 204 -10.33 4.63 8.29
CA GLY A 204 -11.60 4.72 7.54
C GLY A 204 -12.67 5.60 8.21
N CYS A 205 -12.28 6.39 9.22
CA CYS A 205 -13.11 7.44 9.80
C CYS A 205 -13.37 8.56 8.78
N CYS A 206 -12.36 8.90 7.99
CA CYS A 206 -12.47 9.79 6.84
C CYS A 206 -12.65 8.98 5.55
N ARG A 207 -13.81 9.12 4.90
CA ARG A 207 -14.14 8.35 3.69
C ARG A 207 -15.05 9.12 2.75
N TRP A 208 -15.11 8.65 1.51
CA TRP A 208 -16.06 9.17 0.54
C TRP A 208 -17.48 8.68 0.81
N SER A 209 -18.40 9.63 0.98
CA SER A 209 -19.82 9.41 1.20
C SER A 209 -20.66 10.13 0.15
N ARG A 210 -21.83 9.57 -0.18
CA ARG A 210 -22.78 10.19 -1.10
C ARG A 210 -23.66 11.16 -0.31
N LYS A 211 -23.92 12.35 -0.85
CA LYS A 211 -24.98 13.20 -0.32
C LYS A 211 -26.29 12.45 -0.49
N VAL A 212 -26.88 12.00 0.60
CA VAL A 212 -28.28 11.58 0.60
C VAL A 212 -29.07 12.84 0.28
N ALA A 213 -29.75 12.85 -0.86
CA ALA A 213 -30.68 13.93 -1.16
C ALA A 213 -31.77 13.88 -0.09
N VAL A 214 -31.72 14.81 0.87
CA VAL A 214 -32.90 15.12 1.66
C VAL A 214 -33.96 15.53 0.65
N LEU A 215 -35.02 14.73 0.54
CA LEU A 215 -36.21 15.02 -0.26
C LEU A 215 -36.79 16.37 0.19
N GLY A 216 -36.29 17.47 -0.38
CA GLY A 216 -36.71 18.80 0.07
C GLY A 216 -35.80 19.94 -0.36
N ALA A 217 -35.48 20.05 -1.65
CA ALA A 217 -35.15 21.34 -2.29
C ALA A 217 -35.00 21.14 -3.81
N GLN A 218 -36.11 20.88 -4.50
CA GLN A 218 -36.18 21.23 -5.91
C GLN A 218 -36.30 22.75 -6.01
N THR A 219 -35.20 23.43 -6.31
CA THR A 219 -35.25 24.65 -7.12
C THR A 219 -34.21 24.51 -8.21
N GLY A 220 -34.58 23.74 -9.24
CA GLY A 220 -33.89 23.77 -10.52
C GLY A 220 -34.07 25.14 -11.15
N ALA A 221 -33.15 26.06 -10.89
CA ALA A 221 -32.96 27.23 -11.75
C ALA A 221 -32.25 26.76 -13.03
N GLN A 222 -33.01 26.15 -13.93
CA GLN A 222 -32.57 25.96 -15.32
C GLN A 222 -32.27 27.35 -15.89
N ARG A 223 -30.98 27.69 -16.02
CA ARG A 223 -30.52 28.83 -16.81
C ARG A 223 -31.09 28.68 -18.23
N LYS A 224 -32.15 29.44 -18.56
CA LYS A 224 -32.61 29.64 -19.93
C LYS A 224 -31.39 30.05 -20.77
N ARG A 225 -30.95 29.19 -21.68
CA ARG A 225 -29.92 29.53 -22.67
C ARG A 225 -30.42 30.76 -23.44
N LYS A 226 -29.62 31.84 -23.43
CA LYS A 226 -29.84 32.99 -24.32
C LYS A 226 -29.92 32.47 -25.76
N MET A 227 -31.02 32.77 -26.43
CA MET A 227 -31.20 32.49 -27.86
C MET A 227 -30.11 33.28 -28.62
N ARG A 228 -29.30 32.59 -29.43
CA ARG A 228 -28.28 33.23 -30.28
C ARG A 228 -28.99 34.12 -31.32
N SER A 229 -28.47 35.32 -31.55
CA SER A 229 -29.00 36.36 -32.45
C SER A 229 -29.11 35.96 -33.92
N ASP A 230 -28.48 34.85 -34.32
CA ASP A 230 -28.22 34.55 -35.73
C ASP A 230 -29.22 33.55 -36.34
N LYS A 231 -30.36 33.34 -35.67
CA LYS A 231 -31.41 32.42 -36.14
C LYS A 231 -32.21 33.10 -37.27
N GLY A 232 -31.73 32.98 -38.51
CA GLY A 232 -32.48 33.39 -39.70
C GLY A 232 -31.65 33.94 -40.86
N ILE A 233 -30.32 34.08 -40.73
CA ILE A 233 -29.50 34.59 -41.84
C ILE A 233 -29.02 33.41 -42.71
N PRO A 234 -29.48 33.28 -43.97
CA PRO A 234 -28.96 32.27 -44.88
C PRO A 234 -27.48 32.53 -45.18
N LYS A 235 -26.65 31.52 -44.94
CA LYS A 235 -25.21 31.52 -45.27
C LYS A 235 -25.03 31.73 -46.77
N VAL A 236 -24.51 32.89 -47.16
CA VAL A 236 -24.01 33.11 -48.52
C VAL A 236 -22.72 32.32 -48.70
N SER A 237 -22.79 31.19 -49.43
CA SER A 237 -21.62 30.42 -49.82
C SER A 237 -20.84 31.20 -50.88
N LYS A 238 -19.72 31.82 -50.52
CA LYS A 238 -18.75 32.32 -51.51
C LYS A 238 -18.09 31.13 -52.22
N LYS A 239 -18.52 30.86 -53.46
CA LYS A 239 -17.80 30.00 -54.41
C LYS A 239 -16.39 30.56 -54.59
N LYS A 240 -15.38 29.83 -54.13
CA LYS A 240 -13.97 30.06 -54.52
C LYS A 240 -13.81 29.56 -55.97
N SER A 241 -13.73 30.48 -56.92
CA SER A 241 -13.25 30.19 -58.27
C SER A 241 -11.73 29.98 -58.22
N TRP A 242 -11.28 28.76 -58.51
CA TRP A 242 -9.89 28.47 -58.81
C TRP A 242 -9.59 29.02 -60.21
N VAL A 243 -8.74 30.04 -60.29
CA VAL A 243 -8.12 30.46 -61.55
C VAL A 243 -6.72 29.88 -61.54
N ASN A 244 -6.51 28.86 -62.38
CA ASN A 244 -5.20 28.31 -62.70
C ASN A 244 -4.33 29.40 -63.33
N ARG A 245 -3.09 29.51 -62.88
CA ARG A 245 -2.06 30.30 -63.55
C ARG A 245 -0.77 29.47 -63.54
N ASP A 246 -0.73 28.50 -64.44
CA ASP A 246 0.52 27.92 -64.92
C ASP A 246 0.95 28.66 -66.18
N GLY A 247 2.27 28.78 -66.31
CA GLY A 247 2.97 29.84 -67.04
C GLY A 247 2.94 29.77 -68.56
N ASP A 248 3.36 30.90 -69.13
CA ASP A 248 4.04 30.92 -70.41
C ASP A 248 5.01 32.11 -70.47
N ARG A 249 6.29 31.79 -70.73
CA ARG A 249 7.47 32.61 -71.07
C ARG A 249 8.19 33.41 -69.99
#